data_AF-A0A2E6A6T2-F1
#
_entry.id   AF-A0A2E6A6T2-F1
#
_cell.length_a   1.000
_cell.length_b   1.000
_cell.length_c   1.000
_cell.angle_alpha   90.00
_cell.angle_beta   90.00
_cell.angle_gamma   90.00
#
_symmetry.space_group_name_H-M   'P 1'
#
loop_
_entity.id
_entity.type
_entity.pdbx_description
1 polymer ?
#
loop_
_entity_poly.entity_id
_entity_poly.type
_entity_poly.pdbx_seq_one_letter_code
_entity_poly.pdbx_strand_id
1 'polypeptide(L)'
;MQRFTGFPTHLLSVFIFVMGFWASEVPAANPHIDADQVKGPDACGECHKDSVEVWRSSHHATTFRNMPRSQAATDIAKKLGIKRIKSESDCLTCHFTSANVEGKIKPISGISCESCHGAGADWIDVHSSFGGKDDTAKTETAAHREQRYAASEAAGMIRPSDLYGLASNCYGCHTVPNERLVNVGGHPAGSKFELVRWSQGEVRHNLWYSKANNEAPLQRRRVLYVIGKMIDLEYALRGVAKATQNATYAKSMAKRAQTAIAWLKKINQTQNIAEIEAILTDVGSVRLKLNNEAPLLTAANKVADHARTFATNQNGESLSGIDGLLPTPDKYRGPVF
;
A
#
# COMPACT_ATOMS: atom_id res chain seq x y z
N MET A 1 9.86 89.90 23.55
CA MET A 1 9.22 88.71 24.17
C MET A 1 9.21 87.59 23.14
N GLN A 2 9.60 86.40 23.60
CA GLN A 2 9.97 85.15 22.90
C GLN A 2 9.01 84.63 21.82
N ARG A 3 9.57 83.86 20.87
CA ARG A 3 9.11 82.54 20.33
C ARG A 3 10.16 82.04 19.32
N PHE A 4 11.17 81.23 19.71
CA PHE A 4 11.24 79.75 19.71
C PHE A 4 10.74 79.07 18.42
N THR A 5 11.64 78.70 17.47
CA THR A 5 12.32 77.39 17.21
C THR A 5 11.50 76.33 16.46
N GLY A 6 12.11 75.71 15.44
CA GLY A 6 11.78 74.35 14.99
C GLY A 6 12.07 74.04 13.52
N PHE A 7 13.22 73.44 13.22
CA PHE A 7 13.48 72.73 11.96
C PHE A 7 12.75 71.37 11.98
N PRO A 8 12.19 70.88 10.86
CA PRO A 8 11.59 69.56 10.82
C PRO A 8 12.68 68.49 10.63
N THR A 9 12.83 67.63 11.61
CA THR A 9 13.59 66.39 11.51
C THR A 9 12.74 65.35 10.76
N HIS A 10 13.20 64.93 9.58
CA HIS A 10 12.62 63.79 8.87
C HIS A 10 13.03 62.48 9.57
N LEU A 11 12.12 61.90 10.34
CA LEU A 11 12.22 60.53 10.87
C LEU A 11 12.00 59.54 9.74
N LEU A 12 13.09 58.97 9.23
CA LEU A 12 13.08 57.83 8.31
C LEU A 12 12.58 56.60 9.10
N SER A 13 11.29 56.27 8.96
CA SER A 13 10.71 55.07 9.56
C SER A 13 11.17 53.85 8.77
N VAL A 14 12.14 53.10 9.31
CA VAL A 14 12.56 51.80 8.79
C VAL A 14 11.47 50.79 9.11
N PHE A 15 10.60 50.51 8.14
CA PHE A 15 9.69 49.37 8.20
C PHE A 15 10.51 48.09 8.03
N ILE A 16 10.81 47.40 9.14
CA ILE A 16 11.32 46.04 9.12
C ILE A 16 10.16 45.14 8.70
N PHE A 17 10.13 44.79 7.41
CA PHE A 17 9.20 43.80 6.86
C PHE A 17 9.64 42.43 7.34
N VAL A 18 9.08 41.99 8.49
CA VAL A 18 9.20 40.60 8.94
C VAL A 18 8.41 39.77 7.93
N MET A 19 9.11 39.21 6.94
CA MET A 19 8.54 38.16 6.08
C MET A 19 8.17 36.99 6.99
N GLY A 20 6.89 36.94 7.39
CA GLY A 20 6.32 35.78 8.04
C GLY A 20 6.55 34.58 7.13
N PHE A 21 7.28 33.58 7.64
CA PHE A 21 7.31 32.25 7.06
C PHE A 21 5.89 31.69 7.16
N TRP A 22 5.10 31.89 6.11
CA TRP A 22 3.86 31.16 5.92
C TRP A 22 4.25 29.71 5.66
N ALA A 23 4.12 28.87 6.68
CA ALA A 23 4.21 27.43 6.50
C ALA A 23 3.05 27.01 5.61
N SER A 24 3.31 26.81 4.32
CA SER A 24 2.35 26.24 3.38
C SER A 24 1.89 24.90 3.95
N GLU A 25 0.61 24.79 4.32
CA GLU A 25 0.01 23.51 4.70
C GLU A 25 0.05 22.61 3.45
N VAL A 26 1.02 21.70 3.41
CA VAL A 26 1.05 20.65 2.40
C VAL A 26 -0.18 19.77 2.65
N PRO A 27 -1.13 19.69 1.70
CA PRO A 27 -2.34 18.89 1.89
C PRO A 27 -1.95 17.44 2.18
N ALA A 28 -2.69 16.80 3.07
CA ALA A 28 -2.50 15.38 3.39
C ALA A 28 -2.61 14.55 2.11
N ALA A 29 -1.77 13.52 1.98
CA ALA A 29 -1.83 12.64 0.83
C ALA A 29 -3.24 11.99 0.75
N ASN A 30 -3.82 11.95 -0.46
CA ASN A 30 -5.11 11.28 -0.69
C ASN A 30 -5.03 9.82 -0.21
N PRO A 31 -6.10 9.28 0.40
CA PRO A 31 -6.10 7.89 0.83
C PRO A 31 -5.84 6.95 -0.36
N HIS A 32 -5.25 5.78 -0.07
CA HIS A 32 -4.93 4.75 -1.07
C HIS A 32 -6.17 4.22 -1.82
N ILE A 33 -7.36 4.47 -1.28
CA ILE A 33 -8.66 4.15 -1.84
C ILE A 33 -9.56 5.39 -1.78
N ASP A 34 -10.44 5.54 -2.76
CA ASP A 34 -11.39 6.66 -2.78
C ASP A 34 -12.39 6.53 -1.62
N ALA A 35 -12.35 7.48 -0.69
CA ALA A 35 -13.18 7.48 0.50
C ALA A 35 -14.67 7.67 0.19
N ASP A 36 -15.03 8.24 -0.96
CA ASP A 36 -16.42 8.35 -1.41
C ASP A 36 -17.00 7.00 -1.84
N GLN A 37 -16.14 6.06 -2.21
CA GLN A 37 -16.51 4.73 -2.70
C GLN A 37 -16.39 3.62 -1.65
N VAL A 38 -16.07 3.97 -0.39
CA VAL A 38 -15.92 3.00 0.70
C VAL A 38 -17.28 2.70 1.35
N LYS A 39 -17.61 1.41 1.46
CA LYS A 39 -18.83 0.91 2.13
C LYS A 39 -18.58 0.44 3.56
N GLY A 40 -17.36 0.04 3.89
CA GLY A 40 -16.94 -0.42 5.20
C GLY A 40 -17.04 -1.95 5.39
N PRO A 41 -16.38 -2.48 6.43
CA PRO A 41 -16.25 -3.92 6.65
C PRO A 41 -17.56 -4.65 6.94
N ASP A 42 -18.56 -3.96 7.49
CA ASP A 42 -19.84 -4.58 7.82
C ASP A 42 -20.62 -4.98 6.57
N ALA A 43 -20.54 -4.18 5.48
CA ALA A 43 -21.14 -4.52 4.19
C ALA A 43 -20.54 -5.83 3.61
N CYS A 44 -19.23 -6.04 3.79
CA CYS A 44 -18.59 -7.31 3.41
C CYS A 44 -19.02 -8.46 4.33
N GLY A 45 -19.22 -8.18 5.62
CA GLY A 45 -19.56 -9.14 6.66
C GLY A 45 -20.96 -9.73 6.60
N GLU A 46 -21.87 -9.14 5.81
CA GLU A 46 -23.19 -9.72 5.55
C GLU A 46 -23.08 -11.12 4.93
N CYS A 47 -22.13 -11.28 4.00
CA CYS A 47 -21.88 -12.54 3.28
C CYS A 47 -20.59 -13.25 3.71
N HIS A 48 -19.54 -12.54 4.12
CA HIS A 48 -18.21 -13.10 4.40
C HIS A 48 -17.89 -13.16 5.91
N LYS A 49 -18.70 -13.86 6.68
CA LYS A 49 -18.62 -13.90 8.15
C LYS A 49 -17.28 -14.45 8.67
N ASP A 50 -16.85 -15.61 8.18
CA ASP A 50 -15.60 -16.26 8.62
C ASP A 50 -14.38 -15.37 8.33
N SER A 51 -14.36 -14.73 7.15
CA SER A 51 -13.35 -13.76 6.75
C SER A 51 -13.29 -12.56 7.69
N VAL A 52 -14.45 -12.04 8.11
CA VAL A 52 -14.56 -10.92 9.06
C VAL A 52 -14.11 -11.34 10.45
N GLU A 53 -14.42 -12.56 10.89
CA GLU A 53 -13.98 -13.09 12.19
C GLU A 53 -12.45 -13.16 12.29
N VAL A 54 -11.80 -13.76 11.28
CA VAL A 54 -10.33 -13.79 11.18
C VAL A 54 -9.75 -12.37 11.13
N TRP A 55 -10.33 -11.49 10.33
CA TRP A 55 -9.86 -10.11 10.19
C TRP A 55 -9.90 -9.33 11.50
N ARG A 56 -10.97 -9.44 12.31
CA ARG A 56 -11.13 -8.70 13.58
C ARG A 56 -10.00 -8.93 14.57
N SER A 57 -9.34 -10.08 14.50
CA SER A 57 -8.22 -10.46 15.37
C SER A 57 -6.85 -9.98 14.86
N SER A 58 -6.77 -9.49 13.63
CA SER A 58 -5.51 -9.08 13.00
C SER A 58 -4.97 -7.73 13.51
N HIS A 59 -3.67 -7.48 13.29
CA HIS A 59 -3.08 -6.15 13.49
C HIS A 59 -3.76 -5.09 12.60
N HIS A 60 -4.18 -5.48 11.39
CA HIS A 60 -4.90 -4.61 10.45
C HIS A 60 -6.24 -4.11 11.00
N ALA A 61 -7.02 -4.94 11.69
CA ALA A 61 -8.23 -4.48 12.35
C ALA A 61 -7.92 -3.66 13.62
N THR A 62 -7.04 -4.19 14.47
CA THR A 62 -6.81 -3.65 15.82
C THR A 62 -6.01 -2.34 15.84
N THR A 63 -5.29 -2.00 14.76
CA THR A 63 -4.64 -0.69 14.56
C THR A 63 -5.58 0.49 14.80
N PHE A 64 -6.89 0.34 14.51
CA PHE A 64 -7.89 1.39 14.73
C PHE A 64 -7.84 1.93 16.15
N ARG A 65 -7.60 1.03 17.09
CA ARG A 65 -7.59 1.27 18.53
C ARG A 65 -6.18 1.52 19.06
N ASN A 66 -5.22 0.76 18.56
CA ASN A 66 -3.90 0.64 19.18
C ASN A 66 -2.92 1.70 18.66
N MET A 67 -2.85 1.91 17.34
CA MET A 67 -1.80 2.75 16.74
C MET A 67 -1.87 4.21 17.24
N PRO A 68 -3.03 4.89 17.23
CA PRO A 68 -3.12 6.29 17.68
C PRO A 68 -2.75 6.54 19.14
N ARG A 69 -2.72 5.49 19.96
CA ARG A 69 -2.38 5.56 21.39
C ARG A 69 -0.93 5.19 21.69
N SER A 70 -0.18 4.78 20.67
CA SER A 70 1.23 4.44 20.85
C SER A 70 2.08 5.69 21.05
N GLN A 71 3.15 5.55 21.83
CA GLN A 71 4.13 6.63 22.02
C GLN A 71 4.76 7.04 20.69
N ALA A 72 5.12 6.06 19.85
CA ALA A 72 5.69 6.31 18.52
C ALA A 72 4.77 7.17 17.64
N ALA A 73 3.47 6.87 17.59
CA ALA A 73 2.53 7.67 16.81
C ALA A 73 2.40 9.10 17.37
N THR A 74 2.38 9.26 18.70
CA THR A 74 2.35 10.56 19.37
C THR A 74 3.59 11.40 19.01
N ASP A 75 4.78 10.80 19.05
CA ASP A 75 6.04 11.48 18.76
C ASP A 75 6.12 11.92 17.29
N ILE A 76 5.69 11.05 16.37
CA ILE A 76 5.64 11.34 14.93
C ILE A 76 4.64 12.47 14.66
N ALA A 77 3.42 12.37 15.21
CA ALA A 77 2.39 13.39 15.05
C ALA A 77 2.86 14.75 15.56
N LYS A 78 3.52 14.80 16.73
CA LYS A 78 4.11 16.02 17.29
C LYS A 78 5.14 16.64 16.35
N LYS A 79 6.07 15.85 15.80
CA LYS A 79 7.08 16.33 14.84
C LYS A 79 6.48 16.87 13.54
N LEU A 80 5.34 16.31 13.12
CA LEU A 80 4.62 16.74 11.92
C LEU A 80 3.63 17.88 12.16
N GLY A 81 3.42 18.31 13.41
CA GLY A 81 2.42 19.31 13.77
C GLY A 81 0.97 18.79 13.74
N ILE A 82 0.77 17.47 13.68
CA ILE A 82 -0.56 16.84 13.61
C ILE A 82 -1.16 16.78 15.01
N LYS A 83 -2.25 17.52 15.24
CA LYS A 83 -2.97 17.54 16.53
C LYS A 83 -3.85 16.31 16.74
N ARG A 84 -4.42 15.75 15.66
CA ARG A 84 -5.36 14.61 15.72
C ARG A 84 -5.04 13.62 14.62
N ILE A 85 -4.53 12.44 15.00
CA ILE A 85 -4.17 11.36 14.05
C ILE A 85 -5.38 10.91 13.22
N LYS A 86 -6.56 10.81 13.86
CA LYS A 86 -7.81 10.36 13.22
C LYS A 86 -8.58 11.48 12.47
N SER A 87 -7.89 12.49 11.98
CA SER A 87 -8.51 13.63 11.29
C SER A 87 -7.55 14.16 10.24
N GLU A 88 -7.92 14.07 8.96
CA GLU A 88 -7.25 14.76 7.83
C GLU A 88 -5.70 14.70 7.91
N SER A 89 -5.16 13.50 8.12
CA SER A 89 -3.72 13.31 8.31
C SER A 89 -3.16 12.21 7.43
N ASP A 90 -1.86 12.30 7.12
CA ASP A 90 -1.14 11.28 6.35
C ASP A 90 -1.22 9.87 6.97
N CYS A 91 -1.50 9.78 8.28
CA CYS A 91 -1.69 8.50 8.97
C CYS A 91 -2.91 7.72 8.46
N LEU A 92 -3.92 8.43 7.93
CA LEU A 92 -5.15 7.84 7.39
C LEU A 92 -4.91 7.00 6.14
N THR A 93 -3.84 7.28 5.39
CA THR A 93 -3.56 6.61 4.11
C THR A 93 -3.20 5.14 4.26
N CYS A 94 -2.56 4.76 5.38
CA CYS A 94 -2.00 3.42 5.58
C CYS A 94 -2.57 2.68 6.81
N HIS A 95 -3.04 3.40 7.82
CA HIS A 95 -3.43 2.79 9.10
C HIS A 95 -4.95 2.64 9.29
N PHE A 96 -5.76 3.07 8.32
CA PHE A 96 -7.20 3.08 8.44
C PHE A 96 -7.86 2.85 7.08
N THR A 97 -9.05 2.27 7.10
CA THR A 97 -10.01 2.47 6.02
C THR A 97 -10.85 3.69 6.40
N SER A 98 -10.86 4.69 5.52
CA SER A 98 -11.60 5.93 5.72
C SER A 98 -12.70 6.06 4.69
N ALA A 99 -13.83 6.63 5.11
CA ALA A 99 -14.97 6.89 4.24
C ALA A 99 -15.38 8.36 4.36
N ASN A 100 -16.04 8.88 3.32
CA ASN A 100 -16.71 10.16 3.41
C ASN A 100 -18.00 10.01 4.23
N VAL A 101 -18.05 10.72 5.36
CA VAL A 101 -19.20 10.79 6.24
C VAL A 101 -19.63 12.25 6.34
N GLU A 102 -20.70 12.60 5.60
CA GLU A 102 -21.29 13.94 5.57
C GLU A 102 -20.29 15.02 5.11
N GLY A 103 -19.57 14.76 4.02
CA GLY A 103 -18.58 15.68 3.45
C GLY A 103 -17.25 15.70 4.19
N LYS A 104 -17.01 14.76 5.11
CA LYS A 104 -15.76 14.67 5.89
C LYS A 104 -15.18 13.27 5.82
N ILE A 105 -13.91 13.17 5.45
CA ILE A 105 -13.16 11.91 5.46
C ILE A 105 -12.90 11.52 6.92
N LYS A 106 -13.49 10.39 7.35
CA LYS A 106 -13.32 9.86 8.71
C LYS A 106 -12.82 8.41 8.65
N PRO A 107 -11.88 8.01 9.53
CA PRO A 107 -11.55 6.61 9.68
C PRO A 107 -12.75 5.87 10.29
N ILE A 108 -13.29 4.90 9.55
CA ILE A 108 -14.43 4.08 9.99
C ILE A 108 -14.00 2.76 10.61
N SER A 109 -12.81 2.27 10.25
CA SER A 109 -12.23 1.03 10.77
C SER A 109 -10.71 1.06 10.70
N GLY A 110 -10.07 -0.01 11.20
CA GLY A 110 -8.69 -0.32 10.84
C GLY A 110 -8.57 -0.60 9.34
N ILE A 111 -7.42 -1.08 8.88
CA ILE A 111 -7.27 -1.57 7.50
C ILE A 111 -8.28 -2.72 7.32
N SER A 112 -9.28 -2.51 6.48
CA SER A 112 -10.40 -3.45 6.25
C SER A 112 -10.30 -4.12 4.89
N CYS A 113 -11.35 -4.87 4.53
CA CYS A 113 -11.47 -5.61 3.27
C CYS A 113 -11.14 -4.75 2.05
N GLU A 114 -11.70 -3.54 1.98
CA GLU A 114 -11.59 -2.62 0.84
C GLU A 114 -10.17 -2.05 0.69
N SER A 115 -9.35 -2.05 1.74
CA SER A 115 -7.93 -1.69 1.64
C SER A 115 -7.10 -2.72 0.87
N CYS A 116 -7.60 -3.96 0.73
CA CYS A 116 -6.97 -5.01 -0.08
C CYS A 116 -7.75 -5.30 -1.37
N HIS A 117 -9.08 -5.19 -1.33
CA HIS A 117 -9.99 -5.58 -2.42
C HIS A 117 -10.52 -4.41 -3.26
N GLY A 118 -10.10 -3.17 -2.98
CA GLY A 118 -10.61 -1.98 -3.63
C GLY A 118 -11.87 -1.43 -2.95
N ALA A 119 -12.17 -0.15 -3.18
CA ALA A 119 -13.35 0.51 -2.60
C ALA A 119 -14.64 -0.11 -3.17
N GLY A 120 -15.58 -0.48 -2.30
CA GLY A 120 -16.66 -1.43 -2.60
C GLY A 120 -17.86 -0.87 -3.36
N ALA A 121 -18.04 0.45 -3.43
CA ALA A 121 -19.31 1.03 -3.85
C ALA A 121 -19.75 0.64 -5.26
N ASP A 122 -18.82 0.54 -6.21
CA ASP A 122 -19.15 0.25 -7.61
C ASP A 122 -19.20 -1.25 -7.92
N TRP A 123 -18.64 -2.12 -7.05
CA TRP A 123 -18.54 -3.56 -7.34
C TRP A 123 -19.27 -4.47 -6.35
N ILE A 124 -19.65 -4.02 -5.15
CA ILE A 124 -20.23 -4.91 -4.14
C ILE A 124 -21.56 -5.53 -4.60
N ASP A 125 -22.41 -4.74 -5.24
CA ASP A 125 -23.70 -5.20 -5.76
C ASP A 125 -23.49 -6.17 -6.94
N VAL A 126 -22.60 -5.82 -7.87
CA VAL A 126 -22.22 -6.69 -9.01
C VAL A 126 -21.64 -8.01 -8.51
N HIS A 127 -20.76 -7.96 -7.53
CA HIS A 127 -20.14 -9.13 -6.90
C HIS A 127 -21.17 -10.07 -6.29
N SER A 128 -22.24 -9.53 -5.71
CA SER A 128 -23.30 -10.28 -5.04
C SER A 128 -24.44 -10.78 -5.96
N SER A 129 -24.48 -10.32 -7.22
CA SER A 129 -25.51 -10.72 -8.17
C SER A 129 -25.21 -12.12 -8.73
N PHE A 130 -26.00 -13.16 -8.49
CA PHE A 130 -25.72 -14.51 -9.03
C PHE A 130 -26.55 -14.87 -10.27
N GLY A 131 -27.23 -13.88 -10.86
CA GLY A 131 -28.14 -14.04 -11.99
C GLY A 131 -29.58 -13.81 -11.57
N GLY A 132 -30.37 -14.88 -11.49
CA GLY A 132 -31.77 -14.83 -11.09
C GLY A 132 -31.97 -14.44 -9.63
N LYS A 133 -33.21 -14.06 -9.29
CA LYS A 133 -33.60 -13.63 -7.93
C LYS A 133 -33.30 -14.69 -6.85
N ASP A 134 -33.41 -15.97 -7.19
CA ASP A 134 -33.20 -17.09 -6.29
C ASP A 134 -31.83 -17.77 -6.51
N ASP A 135 -31.00 -17.22 -7.41
CA ASP A 135 -29.68 -17.77 -7.67
C ASP A 135 -28.71 -17.45 -6.54
N THR A 136 -27.83 -18.42 -6.29
CA THR A 136 -26.78 -18.34 -5.28
C THR A 136 -25.43 -18.62 -5.93
N ALA A 137 -24.34 -18.38 -5.20
CA ALA A 137 -23.00 -18.79 -5.63
C ALA A 137 -22.91 -20.28 -6.05
N LYS A 138 -23.80 -21.14 -5.54
CA LYS A 138 -23.84 -22.58 -5.84
C LYS A 138 -24.63 -22.91 -7.11
N THR A 139 -25.64 -22.10 -7.46
CA THR A 139 -26.53 -22.35 -8.61
C THR A 139 -26.18 -21.49 -9.83
N GLU A 140 -25.32 -20.49 -9.65
CA GLU A 140 -24.83 -19.62 -10.70
C GLU A 140 -24.22 -20.42 -11.89
N THR A 141 -24.63 -20.04 -13.10
CA THR A 141 -24.09 -20.60 -14.35
C THR A 141 -22.65 -20.14 -14.61
N ALA A 142 -21.88 -20.94 -15.35
CA ALA A 142 -20.50 -20.58 -15.69
C ALA A 142 -20.40 -19.28 -16.50
N ALA A 143 -21.31 -19.07 -17.46
CA ALA A 143 -21.34 -17.86 -18.28
C ALA A 143 -21.65 -16.59 -17.47
N HIS A 144 -22.63 -16.67 -16.56
CA HIS A 144 -22.93 -15.55 -15.66
C HIS A 144 -21.74 -15.23 -14.75
N ARG A 145 -21.09 -16.26 -14.20
CA ARG A 145 -19.91 -16.09 -13.34
C ARG A 145 -18.79 -15.34 -14.03
N GLU A 146 -18.48 -15.70 -15.27
CA GLU A 146 -17.45 -15.04 -16.07
C GLU A 146 -17.79 -13.56 -16.29
N GLN A 147 -19.02 -13.26 -16.69
CA GLN A 147 -19.50 -11.88 -16.88
C GLN A 147 -19.44 -11.07 -15.59
N ARG A 148 -19.90 -11.65 -14.47
CA ARG A 148 -19.85 -10.99 -13.16
C ARG A 148 -18.43 -10.72 -12.71
N TYR A 149 -17.51 -11.66 -12.91
CA TYR A 149 -16.11 -11.47 -12.53
C TYR A 149 -15.51 -10.31 -13.32
N ALA A 150 -15.66 -10.31 -14.64
CA ALA A 150 -15.19 -9.24 -15.51
C ALA A 150 -15.82 -7.88 -15.13
N ALA A 151 -17.13 -7.85 -14.85
CA ALA A 151 -17.81 -6.62 -14.45
C ALA A 151 -17.36 -6.11 -13.07
N SER A 152 -17.17 -6.99 -12.10
CA SER A 152 -16.68 -6.62 -10.77
C SER A 152 -15.25 -6.07 -10.83
N GLU A 153 -14.38 -6.71 -11.62
CA GLU A 153 -13.00 -6.28 -11.83
C GLU A 153 -12.94 -4.94 -12.57
N ALA A 154 -13.76 -4.75 -13.60
CA ALA A 154 -13.88 -3.48 -14.32
C ALA A 154 -14.38 -2.34 -13.42
N ALA A 155 -15.22 -2.66 -12.43
CA ALA A 155 -15.67 -1.73 -11.39
C ALA A 155 -14.66 -1.55 -10.23
N GLY A 156 -13.45 -2.11 -10.34
CA GLY A 156 -12.36 -1.87 -9.39
C GLY A 156 -12.19 -2.93 -8.30
N MET A 157 -12.93 -4.04 -8.34
CA MET A 157 -12.71 -5.16 -7.42
C MET A 157 -11.36 -5.83 -7.69
N ILE A 158 -10.51 -5.91 -6.67
CA ILE A 158 -9.29 -6.70 -6.71
C ILE A 158 -9.59 -8.09 -6.16
N ARG A 159 -9.64 -9.08 -7.05
CA ARG A 159 -9.95 -10.47 -6.66
C ARG A 159 -8.73 -11.15 -6.03
N PRO A 160 -8.92 -12.17 -5.16
CA PRO A 160 -7.81 -12.99 -4.65
C PRO A 160 -6.97 -13.70 -5.74
N SER A 161 -7.50 -13.81 -6.96
CA SER A 161 -6.80 -14.32 -8.14
C SER A 161 -5.92 -13.28 -8.83
N ASP A 162 -6.21 -11.98 -8.69
CA ASP A 162 -5.32 -10.91 -9.16
C ASP A 162 -4.16 -10.73 -8.18
N LEU A 163 -3.14 -11.58 -8.35
CA LEU A 163 -1.99 -11.60 -7.46
C LEU A 163 -1.16 -10.33 -7.54
N TYR A 164 -1.11 -9.66 -8.70
CA TYR A 164 -0.42 -8.40 -8.84
C TYR A 164 -1.15 -7.29 -8.08
N GLY A 165 -2.45 -7.12 -8.31
CA GLY A 165 -3.26 -6.09 -7.65
C GLY A 165 -3.28 -6.27 -6.14
N LEU A 166 -3.49 -7.51 -5.67
CA LEU A 166 -3.49 -7.84 -4.25
C LEU A 166 -2.16 -7.50 -3.59
N ALA A 167 -1.05 -7.95 -4.17
CA ALA A 167 0.27 -7.68 -3.63
C ALA A 167 0.61 -6.18 -3.68
N SER A 168 0.25 -5.48 -4.76
CA SER A 168 0.47 -4.04 -4.91
C SER A 168 -0.20 -3.24 -3.80
N ASN A 169 -1.43 -3.61 -3.42
CA ASN A 169 -2.12 -2.98 -2.29
C ASN A 169 -1.36 -3.15 -0.96
N CYS A 170 -0.76 -4.32 -0.71
CA CYS A 170 0.08 -4.50 0.46
C CYS A 170 1.32 -3.57 0.42
N TYR A 171 2.02 -3.54 -0.71
CA TYR A 171 3.25 -2.73 -0.83
C TYR A 171 2.98 -1.22 -0.84
N GLY A 172 1.79 -0.77 -1.25
CA GLY A 172 1.36 0.63 -1.19
C GLY A 172 1.52 1.25 0.19
N CYS A 173 1.21 0.49 1.25
CA CYS A 173 1.41 0.95 2.63
C CYS A 173 2.77 0.50 3.19
N HIS A 174 3.18 -0.74 2.91
CA HIS A 174 4.37 -1.33 3.54
C HIS A 174 5.71 -0.78 3.04
N THR A 175 5.69 0.05 1.99
CA THR A 175 6.86 0.81 1.47
C THR A 175 6.86 2.28 1.88
N VAL A 176 5.77 2.78 2.47
CA VAL A 176 5.62 4.15 3.00
C VAL A 176 6.02 5.21 1.96
N PRO A 177 5.21 5.46 0.93
CA PRO A 177 5.53 6.39 -0.17
C PRO A 177 5.34 7.87 0.25
N ASN A 178 5.90 8.27 1.38
CA ASN A 178 5.76 9.63 1.93
C ASN A 178 7.09 10.13 2.53
N GLU A 179 7.79 10.97 1.78
CA GLU A 179 9.10 11.52 2.18
C GLU A 179 9.02 12.38 3.44
N ARG A 180 7.98 13.23 3.57
CA ARG A 180 7.80 14.12 4.73
C ARG A 180 7.59 13.34 6.01
N LEU A 181 6.71 12.33 5.96
CA LEU A 181 6.43 11.43 7.09
C LEU A 181 7.71 10.78 7.62
N VAL A 182 8.61 10.39 6.72
CA VAL A 182 9.90 9.78 7.08
C VAL A 182 10.91 10.81 7.57
N ASN A 183 11.23 11.82 6.76
CA ASN A 183 12.34 12.74 7.03
C ASN A 183 12.03 13.70 8.19
N VAL A 184 10.78 14.18 8.30
CA VAL A 184 10.36 15.10 9.36
C VAL A 184 9.77 14.34 10.54
N GLY A 185 8.83 13.43 10.26
CA GLY A 185 8.15 12.67 11.30
C GLY A 185 9.05 11.65 12.01
N GLY A 186 10.11 11.18 11.34
CA GLY A 186 10.94 10.08 11.84
C GLY A 186 10.27 8.71 11.69
N HIS A 187 9.25 8.60 10.84
CA HIS A 187 8.64 7.32 10.49
C HIS A 187 9.62 6.44 9.70
N PRO A 188 9.62 5.12 9.85
CA PRO A 188 10.38 4.23 8.97
C PRO A 188 9.96 4.36 7.50
N ALA A 189 10.90 4.32 6.55
CA ALA A 189 10.64 4.34 5.10
C ALA A 189 10.16 2.97 4.56
N GLY A 190 9.20 2.36 5.27
CA GLY A 190 8.72 1.01 5.01
C GLY A 190 8.96 0.07 6.18
N SER A 191 8.39 -1.13 6.05
CA SER A 191 8.46 -2.20 7.04
C SER A 191 9.29 -3.39 6.53
N LYS A 192 9.53 -4.36 7.42
CA LYS A 192 10.13 -5.67 7.07
C LYS A 192 9.12 -6.63 6.42
N PHE A 193 8.08 -6.09 5.78
CA PHE A 193 7.05 -6.86 5.11
C PHE A 193 7.64 -7.75 4.02
N GLU A 194 7.14 -8.97 3.95
CA GLU A 194 7.39 -9.93 2.88
C GLU A 194 6.09 -10.70 2.68
N LEU A 195 5.64 -10.77 1.43
CA LEU A 195 4.28 -11.17 1.08
C LEU A 195 3.93 -12.57 1.59
N VAL A 196 4.80 -13.56 1.42
CA VAL A 196 4.51 -14.94 1.86
C VAL A 196 4.46 -15.03 3.38
N ARG A 197 5.41 -14.42 4.09
CA ARG A 197 5.46 -14.46 5.56
C ARG A 197 4.20 -13.93 6.23
N TRP A 198 3.55 -12.93 5.65
CA TRP A 198 2.31 -12.36 6.20
C TRP A 198 1.05 -13.01 5.63
N SER A 199 0.99 -13.30 4.33
CA SER A 199 -0.17 -13.97 3.71
C SER A 199 -0.31 -15.44 4.13
N GLN A 200 0.73 -16.04 4.68
CA GLN A 200 0.66 -17.37 5.31
C GLN A 200 0.68 -17.29 6.84
N GLY A 201 0.77 -16.09 7.43
CA GLY A 201 0.68 -15.85 8.86
C GLY A 201 -0.67 -15.25 9.24
N GLU A 202 -0.68 -14.12 9.92
CA GLU A 202 -1.89 -13.45 10.38
C GLU A 202 -2.85 -13.02 9.26
N VAL A 203 -2.32 -12.63 8.11
CA VAL A 203 -3.15 -12.22 6.95
C VAL A 203 -3.45 -13.43 6.06
N ARG A 204 -3.46 -14.63 6.64
CA ARG A 204 -3.90 -15.84 5.93
C ARG A 204 -5.40 -15.72 5.70
N HIS A 205 -5.76 -15.68 4.42
CA HIS A 205 -7.12 -15.39 3.95
C HIS A 205 -7.54 -16.41 2.90
N ASN A 206 -7.36 -17.70 3.20
CA ASN A 206 -7.54 -18.80 2.25
C ASN A 206 -8.94 -19.44 2.33
N LEU A 207 -9.91 -18.68 2.84
CA LEU A 207 -11.30 -19.10 3.02
C LEU A 207 -12.11 -19.10 1.70
N TRP A 208 -11.55 -18.54 0.62
CA TRP A 208 -12.24 -18.46 -0.68
C TRP A 208 -12.09 -19.71 -1.55
N TYR A 209 -11.10 -20.56 -1.30
CA TYR A 209 -10.90 -21.83 -2.01
C TYR A 209 -10.77 -23.05 -1.08
N SER A 210 -10.79 -22.86 0.23
CA SER A 210 -10.80 -23.96 1.19
C SER A 210 -11.80 -23.70 2.31
N LYS A 211 -12.38 -24.78 2.85
CA LYS A 211 -13.36 -24.71 3.96
C LYS A 211 -12.73 -24.25 5.29
N ALA A 212 -11.41 -24.28 5.40
CA ALA A 212 -10.65 -23.85 6.57
C ALA A 212 -9.56 -22.87 6.13
N ASN A 213 -9.02 -22.05 7.04
CA ASN A 213 -7.94 -21.09 6.75
C ASN A 213 -6.56 -21.79 6.62
N ASN A 214 -6.48 -22.77 5.71
CA ASN A 214 -5.30 -23.59 5.49
C ASN A 214 -4.17 -22.79 4.85
N GLU A 215 -2.93 -23.26 5.01
CA GLU A 215 -1.81 -22.71 4.27
C GLU A 215 -2.02 -22.86 2.75
N ALA A 216 -1.54 -21.89 1.97
CA ALA A 216 -1.66 -21.94 0.54
C ALA A 216 -0.86 -23.09 -0.06
N PRO A 217 -1.36 -23.73 -1.15
CA PRO A 217 -0.60 -24.71 -1.90
C PRO A 217 0.79 -24.20 -2.26
N LEU A 218 1.78 -25.08 -2.28
CA LEU A 218 3.18 -24.72 -2.52
C LEU A 218 3.34 -23.89 -3.80
N GLN A 219 2.65 -24.26 -4.87
CA GLN A 219 2.64 -23.58 -6.16
C GLN A 219 2.18 -22.12 -6.01
N ARG A 220 1.09 -21.86 -5.28
CA ARG A 220 0.61 -20.50 -4.99
C ARG A 220 1.64 -19.71 -4.17
N ARG A 221 2.29 -20.34 -3.18
CA ARG A 221 3.34 -19.69 -2.39
C ARG A 221 4.57 -19.30 -3.23
N ARG A 222 4.94 -20.11 -4.23
CA ARG A 222 6.00 -19.77 -5.19
C ARG A 222 5.67 -18.51 -5.97
N VAL A 223 4.47 -18.43 -6.54
CA VAL A 223 4.02 -17.24 -7.30
C VAL A 223 3.98 -16.00 -6.39
N LEU A 224 3.40 -16.13 -5.19
CA LEU A 224 3.36 -15.06 -4.18
C LEU A 224 4.77 -14.57 -3.79
N TYR A 225 5.73 -15.48 -3.65
CA TYR A 225 7.10 -15.11 -3.31
C TYR A 225 7.74 -14.25 -4.40
N VAL A 226 7.66 -14.72 -5.65
CA VAL A 226 8.26 -14.01 -6.79
C VAL A 226 7.59 -12.66 -7.03
N ILE A 227 6.25 -12.63 -7.08
CA ILE A 227 5.50 -11.39 -7.32
C ILE A 227 5.76 -10.35 -6.21
N GLY A 228 5.88 -10.81 -4.96
CA GLY A 228 6.24 -9.95 -3.84
C GLY A 228 7.61 -9.29 -4.03
N LYS A 229 8.62 -10.01 -4.53
CA LYS A 229 9.95 -9.41 -4.82
C LYS A 229 9.92 -8.43 -5.99
N MET A 230 9.15 -8.72 -7.04
CA MET A 230 8.99 -7.83 -8.18
C MET A 230 8.34 -6.51 -7.76
N ILE A 231 7.24 -6.57 -7.01
CA ILE A 231 6.51 -5.38 -6.55
C ILE A 231 7.31 -4.60 -5.51
N ASP A 232 8.09 -5.27 -4.65
CA ASP A 232 8.98 -4.58 -3.72
C ASP A 232 10.01 -3.71 -4.46
N LEU A 233 10.53 -4.19 -5.61
CA LEU A 233 11.39 -3.40 -6.48
C LEU A 233 10.61 -2.26 -7.14
N GLU A 234 9.43 -2.52 -7.68
CA GLU A 234 8.58 -1.50 -8.32
C GLU A 234 8.37 -0.30 -7.38
N TYR A 235 7.82 -0.55 -6.19
CA TYR A 235 7.53 0.50 -5.23
C TYR A 235 8.81 1.15 -4.69
N ALA A 236 9.92 0.40 -4.60
CA ALA A 236 11.19 0.99 -4.24
C ALA A 236 11.71 1.99 -5.27
N LEU A 237 11.62 1.67 -6.56
CA LEU A 237 11.97 2.58 -7.64
C LEU A 237 11.08 3.83 -7.63
N ARG A 238 9.75 3.66 -7.48
CA ARG A 238 8.81 4.79 -7.35
C ARG A 238 9.15 5.69 -6.16
N GLY A 239 9.56 5.11 -5.03
CA GLY A 239 9.97 5.87 -3.85
C GLY A 239 11.26 6.66 -4.06
N VAL A 240 12.27 6.08 -4.74
CA VAL A 240 13.49 6.84 -5.12
C VAL A 240 13.15 7.94 -6.11
N ALA A 241 12.26 7.67 -7.08
CA ALA A 241 11.87 8.63 -8.11
C ALA A 241 11.26 9.90 -7.52
N LYS A 242 10.40 9.74 -6.50
CA LYS A 242 9.71 10.84 -5.81
C LYS A 242 10.53 11.50 -4.70
N ALA A 243 11.68 10.95 -4.33
CA ALA A 243 12.49 11.53 -3.27
C ALA A 243 13.13 12.84 -3.74
N THR A 244 13.01 13.88 -2.92
CA THR A 244 13.52 15.22 -3.23
C THR A 244 14.77 15.57 -2.43
N GLN A 245 15.02 14.90 -1.31
CA GLN A 245 16.11 15.21 -0.38
C GLN A 245 17.06 14.02 -0.18
N ASN A 246 18.37 14.30 -0.03
CA ASN A 246 19.38 13.28 0.29
C ASN A 246 19.35 12.91 1.78
N ALA A 247 18.21 12.40 2.22
CA ALA A 247 17.88 12.12 3.61
C ALA A 247 17.50 10.64 3.78
N THR A 248 16.97 10.30 4.95
CA THR A 248 16.62 8.93 5.34
C THR A 248 15.72 8.26 4.29
N TYR A 249 14.69 8.96 3.81
CA TYR A 249 13.76 8.40 2.83
C TYR A 249 14.46 7.93 1.55
N ALA A 250 15.17 8.82 0.85
CA ALA A 250 15.87 8.48 -0.39
C ALA A 250 16.86 7.33 -0.21
N LYS A 251 17.65 7.36 0.88
CA LYS A 251 18.64 6.32 1.20
C LYS A 251 17.98 4.97 1.46
N SER A 252 16.90 4.95 2.22
CA SER A 252 16.16 3.74 2.53
C SER A 252 15.48 3.16 1.29
N MET A 253 14.85 3.98 0.45
CA MET A 253 14.22 3.51 -0.79
C MET A 253 15.26 2.99 -1.79
N ALA A 254 16.40 3.67 -1.94
CA ALA A 254 17.48 3.19 -2.80
C ALA A 254 18.07 1.87 -2.28
N LYS A 255 18.26 1.73 -0.97
CA LYS A 255 18.70 0.47 -0.36
C LYS A 255 17.69 -0.65 -0.58
N ARG A 256 16.39 -0.34 -0.44
CA ARG A 256 15.30 -1.30 -0.69
C ARG A 256 15.32 -1.79 -2.13
N ALA A 257 15.46 -0.89 -3.11
CA ALA A 257 15.58 -1.25 -4.53
C ALA A 257 16.80 -2.16 -4.79
N GLN A 258 17.96 -1.83 -4.24
CA GLN A 258 19.16 -2.67 -4.36
C GLN A 258 18.96 -4.07 -3.78
N THR A 259 18.32 -4.16 -2.60
CA THR A 259 18.01 -5.44 -1.97
C THR A 259 17.01 -6.25 -2.79
N ALA A 260 15.98 -5.63 -3.35
CA ALA A 260 15.01 -6.30 -4.21
C ALA A 260 15.67 -6.83 -5.50
N ILE A 261 16.53 -6.03 -6.15
CA ILE A 261 17.34 -6.47 -7.31
C ILE A 261 18.19 -7.69 -6.94
N ALA A 262 18.85 -7.69 -5.78
CA ALA A 262 19.67 -8.81 -5.35
C ALA A 262 18.84 -10.09 -5.13
N TRP A 263 17.64 -9.97 -4.57
CA TRP A 263 16.71 -11.10 -4.44
C TRP A 263 16.24 -11.63 -5.78
N LEU A 264 15.88 -10.75 -6.72
CA LEU A 264 15.46 -11.14 -8.07
C LEU A 264 16.59 -11.85 -8.81
N LYS A 265 17.83 -11.38 -8.71
CA LYS A 265 19.02 -12.10 -9.23
C LYS A 265 19.13 -13.50 -8.63
N LYS A 266 19.00 -13.64 -7.31
CA LYS A 266 19.08 -14.93 -6.64
C LYS A 266 17.97 -15.88 -7.10
N ILE A 267 16.74 -15.38 -7.25
CA ILE A 267 15.63 -16.17 -7.78
C ILE A 267 15.96 -16.65 -9.20
N ASN A 268 16.40 -15.74 -10.08
CA ASN A 268 16.69 -16.08 -11.47
C ASN A 268 17.85 -17.08 -11.63
N GLN A 269 18.79 -17.08 -10.67
CA GLN A 269 19.88 -18.07 -10.60
C GLN A 269 19.37 -19.47 -10.22
N THR A 270 18.34 -19.55 -9.38
CA THR A 270 17.76 -20.84 -8.95
C THR A 270 16.71 -21.38 -9.91
N GLN A 271 16.04 -20.50 -10.65
CA GLN A 271 15.00 -20.82 -11.62
C GLN A 271 15.03 -19.72 -12.67
N ASN A 272 15.28 -20.07 -13.93
CA ASN A 272 15.22 -19.07 -14.99
C ASN A 272 13.76 -18.63 -15.21
N ILE A 273 13.48 -17.34 -15.01
CA ILE A 273 12.16 -16.72 -15.16
C ILE A 273 12.33 -15.53 -16.10
N ALA A 274 11.76 -15.63 -17.30
CA ALA A 274 11.95 -14.65 -18.38
C ALA A 274 11.59 -13.22 -17.95
N GLU A 275 10.51 -13.06 -17.18
CA GLU A 275 10.08 -11.76 -16.66
C GLU A 275 11.10 -11.17 -15.67
N ILE A 276 11.78 -12.00 -14.87
CA ILE A 276 12.85 -11.51 -13.98
C ILE A 276 14.08 -11.11 -14.79
N GLU A 277 14.46 -11.88 -15.79
CA GLU A 277 15.59 -11.54 -16.67
C GLU A 277 15.35 -10.21 -17.39
N ALA A 278 14.13 -9.99 -17.90
CA ALA A 278 13.71 -8.74 -18.51
C ALA A 278 13.75 -7.58 -17.50
N ILE A 279 13.20 -7.77 -16.28
CA ILE A 279 13.29 -6.78 -15.20
C ILE A 279 14.75 -6.39 -14.90
N LEU A 280 15.63 -7.38 -14.73
CA LEU A 280 17.04 -7.14 -14.39
C LEU A 280 17.77 -6.37 -15.50
N THR A 281 17.39 -6.60 -16.75
CA THR A 281 17.88 -5.85 -17.91
C THR A 281 17.37 -4.40 -17.89
N ASP A 282 16.06 -4.22 -17.71
CA ASP A 282 15.41 -2.90 -17.71
C ASP A 282 15.91 -1.98 -16.59
N VAL A 283 16.23 -2.53 -15.42
CA VAL A 283 16.73 -1.74 -14.28
C VAL A 283 18.25 -1.63 -14.23
N GLY A 284 18.98 -2.41 -15.03
CA GLY A 284 20.44 -2.57 -14.91
C GLY A 284 21.25 -1.29 -15.10
N SER A 285 20.78 -0.37 -15.94
CA SER A 285 21.42 0.93 -16.21
C SER A 285 20.85 2.08 -15.38
N VAL A 286 19.78 1.85 -14.63
CA VAL A 286 19.02 2.89 -13.94
C VAL A 286 19.76 3.32 -12.67
N ARG A 287 20.13 4.60 -12.59
CA ARG A 287 20.83 5.14 -11.43
C ARG A 287 19.83 5.45 -10.30
N LEU A 288 20.02 4.79 -9.14
CA LEU A 288 19.23 5.03 -7.93
C LEU A 288 19.72 6.31 -7.21
N LYS A 289 19.36 7.48 -7.76
CA LYS A 289 19.75 8.79 -7.24
C LYS A 289 18.60 9.79 -7.35
N LEU A 290 18.71 10.87 -6.59
CA LEU A 290 17.84 12.04 -6.72
C LEU A 290 17.93 12.65 -8.13
N ASN A 291 16.91 13.42 -8.51
CA ASN A 291 16.81 14.09 -9.81
C ASN A 291 16.93 13.10 -11.00
N ASN A 292 16.41 11.89 -10.83
CA ASN A 292 16.38 10.86 -11.87
C ASN A 292 14.97 10.25 -12.01
N GLU A 293 13.94 11.07 -11.77
CA GLU A 293 12.54 10.65 -11.66
C GLU A 293 12.06 9.92 -12.92
N ALA A 294 12.16 10.53 -14.10
CA ALA A 294 11.64 9.93 -15.33
C ALA A 294 12.25 8.56 -15.65
N PRO A 295 13.58 8.35 -15.63
CA PRO A 295 14.15 7.01 -15.81
C PRO A 295 13.72 6.00 -14.75
N LEU A 296 13.59 6.42 -13.49
CA LEU A 296 13.15 5.55 -12.39
C LEU A 296 11.68 5.14 -12.53
N LEU A 297 10.80 6.07 -12.92
CA LEU A 297 9.39 5.79 -13.16
C LEU A 297 9.19 4.91 -14.40
N THR A 298 9.94 5.14 -15.48
CA THR A 298 9.94 4.26 -16.65
C THR A 298 10.35 2.84 -16.26
N ALA A 299 11.42 2.69 -15.47
CA ALA A 299 11.85 1.38 -14.99
C ALA A 299 10.80 0.72 -14.09
N ALA A 300 10.19 1.48 -13.16
CA ALA A 300 9.13 0.97 -12.30
C ALA A 300 7.91 0.49 -13.09
N ASN A 301 7.49 1.23 -14.12
CA ASN A 301 6.37 0.83 -14.97
C ASN A 301 6.68 -0.46 -15.74
N LYS A 302 7.89 -0.61 -16.28
CA LYS A 302 8.30 -1.88 -16.90
C LYS A 302 8.30 -3.04 -15.91
N VAL A 303 8.77 -2.83 -14.68
CA VAL A 303 8.70 -3.84 -13.61
C VAL A 303 7.24 -4.23 -13.34
N ALA A 304 6.32 -3.26 -13.30
CA ALA A 304 4.89 -3.50 -13.14
C ALA A 304 4.32 -4.37 -14.28
N ASP A 305 4.67 -4.06 -15.53
CA ASP A 305 4.20 -4.79 -16.71
C ASP A 305 4.68 -6.25 -16.72
N HIS A 306 5.96 -6.47 -16.42
CA HIS A 306 6.54 -7.81 -16.25
C HIS A 306 5.92 -8.56 -15.08
N ALA A 307 5.66 -7.88 -13.96
CA ALA A 307 5.01 -8.47 -12.78
C ALA A 307 3.57 -8.91 -13.08
N ARG A 308 2.79 -8.10 -13.80
CA ARG A 308 1.44 -8.45 -14.27
C ARG A 308 1.48 -9.65 -15.22
N THR A 309 2.42 -9.66 -16.16
CA THR A 309 2.61 -10.76 -17.11
C THR A 309 2.93 -12.06 -16.37
N PHE A 310 3.88 -12.02 -15.43
CA PHE A 310 4.24 -13.15 -14.57
C PHE A 310 3.02 -13.65 -13.77
N ALA A 311 2.29 -12.75 -13.10
CA ALA A 311 1.13 -13.11 -12.28
C ALA A 311 -0.02 -13.74 -13.10
N THR A 312 -0.16 -13.35 -14.36
CA THR A 312 -1.20 -13.88 -15.27
C THR A 312 -0.83 -15.26 -15.81
N ASN A 313 0.45 -15.46 -16.15
CA ASN A 313 0.88 -16.64 -16.90
C ASN A 313 1.41 -17.78 -16.01
N GLN A 314 1.72 -17.52 -14.74
CA GLN A 314 2.37 -18.49 -13.86
C GLN A 314 1.42 -19.06 -12.81
N ASN A 315 1.31 -20.38 -12.77
CA ASN A 315 0.58 -21.13 -11.73
C ASN A 315 1.50 -21.65 -10.61
N GLY A 316 2.82 -21.58 -10.78
CA GLY A 316 3.84 -22.00 -9.81
C GLY A 316 4.30 -23.46 -9.91
N GLU A 317 3.76 -24.25 -10.84
CA GLU A 317 4.17 -25.65 -11.06
C GLU A 317 5.62 -25.74 -11.55
N SER A 318 5.98 -24.88 -12.50
CA SER A 318 7.31 -24.78 -13.13
C SER A 318 8.38 -24.10 -12.26
N LEU A 319 8.03 -23.64 -11.06
CA LEU A 319 8.89 -22.82 -10.19
C LEU A 319 9.52 -23.61 -9.04
N SER A 320 9.71 -24.93 -9.17
CA SER A 320 10.26 -25.76 -8.08
C SER A 320 11.69 -25.39 -7.68
N GLY A 321 12.47 -24.79 -8.59
CA GLY A 321 13.84 -24.34 -8.29
C GLY A 321 13.94 -23.33 -7.14
N ILE A 322 12.85 -22.61 -6.82
CA ILE A 322 12.85 -21.58 -5.78
C ILE A 322 12.42 -22.08 -4.39
N ASP A 323 12.13 -23.37 -4.22
CA ASP A 323 11.60 -23.92 -2.95
C ASP A 323 12.50 -23.61 -1.75
N GLY A 324 13.82 -23.67 -1.93
CA GLY A 324 14.80 -23.33 -0.90
C GLY A 324 14.84 -21.85 -0.51
N LEU A 325 14.17 -20.97 -1.25
CA LEU A 325 14.07 -19.53 -0.96
C LEU A 325 12.78 -19.16 -0.22
N LEU A 326 11.81 -20.07 -0.19
CA LEU A 326 10.51 -19.82 0.43
C LEU A 326 10.66 -19.74 1.96
N PRO A 327 9.96 -18.79 2.61
CA PRO A 327 9.86 -18.78 4.05
C PRO A 327 9.23 -20.08 4.57
N THR A 328 9.86 -20.70 5.56
CA THR A 328 9.32 -21.84 6.28
C THR A 328 8.25 -21.41 7.30
N PRO A 329 7.38 -22.31 7.78
CA PRO A 329 6.29 -21.96 8.69
C PRO A 329 6.73 -21.21 9.96
N ASP A 330 7.89 -21.52 10.54
CA ASP A 330 8.46 -20.82 11.70
C ASP A 330 8.85 -19.35 11.40
N LYS A 331 8.91 -18.97 10.11
CA LYS A 331 9.19 -17.60 9.67
C LYS A 331 7.92 -16.80 9.38
N TYR A 332 6.74 -17.42 9.36
CA TYR A 332 5.47 -16.72 9.20
C TYR A 332 5.23 -15.73 10.34
N ARG A 333 4.45 -14.70 10.08
CA ARG A 333 4.28 -13.56 10.98
C ARG A 333 2.86 -13.51 11.53
N GLY A 334 2.78 -13.48 12.85
CA GLY A 334 1.53 -13.39 13.59
C GLY A 334 0.76 -14.71 13.68
N PRO A 335 -0.22 -14.79 14.59
CA PRO A 335 -1.09 -15.96 14.76
C PRO A 335 -2.01 -16.13 13.56
N VAL A 336 -2.33 -17.38 13.21
CA VAL A 336 -3.36 -17.72 12.23
C VAL A 336 -4.65 -17.97 13.00
N PHE A 337 -5.75 -17.34 12.58
CA PHE A 337 -7.08 -17.50 13.16
C PHE A 337 -7.98 -18.30 12.23
#